data_AF-A0A958FCL7-F1
#
_entry.id   AF-A0A958FCL7-F1
#
_cell.length_a   1.000
_cell.length_b   1.000
_cell.length_c   1.000
_cell.angle_alpha   90.00
_cell.angle_beta   90.00
_cell.angle_gamma   90.00
#
_symmetry.space_group_name_H-M   'P 1'
#
loop_
_entity.id
_entity.type
_entity.pdbx_description
1 polymer ?
#
loop_
_entity_poly.entity_id
_entity_poly.type
_entity_poly.pdbx_seq_one_letter_code
_entity_poly.pdbx_strand_id
1 'polypeptide(L)'
;MRMKAAIVPGFFTMANMFCGYYSVTMAAKGEFTTAAWLIIAAGVLDVLDGKLARMVQGSSEFGVQYDSLADVVSFGLAPSVLGYYAFFQSWGTIGLLLSFMPLVFGSIRLARFNVRQKGFTKNVFEGVPIPAAA
;
A
#
# COMPACT_ATOMS: atom_id res chain seq x y z
N MET A 1 17.29 9.13 24.52
CA MET A 1 17.16 9.69 23.15
C MET A 1 16.47 8.69 22.19
N ARG A 2 15.38 8.03 22.61
CA ARG A 2 14.69 6.96 21.84
C ARG A 2 13.60 7.47 20.86
N MET A 3 13.18 8.74 20.94
CA MET A 3 12.09 9.28 20.11
C MET A 3 12.45 9.47 18.63
N LYS A 4 13.73 9.71 18.28
CA LYS A 4 14.12 9.97 16.88
C LYS A 4 13.95 8.75 15.97
N ALA A 5 13.98 7.54 16.51
CA ALA A 5 13.87 6.28 15.76
C ALA A 5 12.44 5.96 15.30
N ALA A 6 11.41 6.41 16.04
CA ALA A 6 10.00 6.14 15.73
C ALA A 6 9.38 7.18 14.78
N ILE A 7 9.96 8.39 14.72
CA ILE A 7 9.43 9.51 13.92
C ILE A 7 9.85 9.40 12.44
N VAL A 8 11.04 8.85 12.17
CA VAL A 8 11.57 8.74 10.80
C VAL A 8 10.71 7.82 9.93
N PRO A 9 10.31 6.61 10.37
CA PRO A 9 9.44 5.76 9.56
C PRO A 9 8.10 6.42 9.27
N GLY A 10 7.46 6.98 10.31
CA GLY A 10 6.17 7.64 10.17
C GLY A 10 6.14 8.78 9.15
N PHE A 11 7.25 9.50 8.93
CA PHE A 11 7.31 10.53 7.89
C PHE A 11 7.25 9.95 6.47
N PHE A 12 7.98 8.86 6.21
CA PHE A 12 7.93 8.20 4.91
C PHE A 12 6.58 7.52 4.68
N THR A 13 5.99 6.91 5.71
CA THR A 13 4.62 6.38 5.66
C THR A 13 3.61 7.49 5.31
N MET A 14 3.71 8.66 5.94
CA MET A 14 2.84 9.80 5.64
C MET A 14 3.03 10.32 4.21
N ALA A 15 4.27 10.36 3.73
CA ALA A 15 4.59 10.76 2.36
C ALA A 15 4.03 9.76 1.34
N ASN A 16 4.14 8.45 1.61
CA ASN A 16 3.52 7.38 0.83
C ASN A 16 1.99 7.61 0.75
N MET A 17 1.33 7.76 1.89
CA MET A 17 -0.13 7.98 1.94
C MET A 17 -0.55 9.27 1.20
N PHE A 18 0.26 10.33 1.27
CA PHE A 18 0.02 11.56 0.54
C PHE A 18 0.10 11.36 -0.98
N CYS A 19 1.08 10.59 -1.47
CA CYS A 19 1.18 10.22 -2.89
C CYS A 19 -0.07 9.45 -3.36
N GLY A 20 -0.57 8.52 -2.55
CA GLY A 20 -1.83 7.80 -2.82
C GLY A 20 -3.04 8.74 -2.90
N TYR A 21 -3.22 9.63 -1.91
CA TYR A 21 -4.27 10.64 -1.91
C TYR A 21 -4.18 11.59 -3.11
N TYR A 22 -2.98 12.05 -3.43
CA TYR A 22 -2.76 12.97 -4.55
C TYR A 22 -3.01 12.28 -5.90
N SER A 23 -2.66 11.00 -6.02
CA SER A 23 -2.98 10.18 -7.19
C SER A 23 -4.49 10.10 -7.43
N VAL A 24 -5.29 9.82 -6.40
CA VAL A 24 -6.76 9.82 -6.46
C VAL A 24 -7.30 11.18 -6.95
N THR A 25 -6.73 12.27 -6.42
CA THR A 25 -7.14 13.63 -6.79
C THR A 25 -6.80 13.96 -8.25
N MET A 26 -5.64 13.50 -8.75
CA MET A 26 -5.25 13.66 -10.16
C MET A 26 -6.11 12.80 -11.09
N ALA A 27 -6.42 11.56 -10.69
CA ALA A 27 -7.32 10.69 -11.44
C ALA A 27 -8.72 11.32 -11.59
N ALA A 28 -9.25 11.95 -10.54
CA ALA A 28 -10.52 12.65 -10.59
C ALA A 28 -10.51 13.89 -11.51
N LYS A 29 -9.33 14.48 -11.77
CA LYS A 29 -9.14 15.58 -12.71
C LYS A 29 -8.92 15.12 -14.16
N GLY A 30 -8.85 13.81 -14.41
CA GLY A 30 -8.52 13.23 -15.72
C GLY A 30 -7.02 13.16 -16.03
N GLU A 31 -6.16 13.54 -15.08
CA GLU A 31 -4.69 13.53 -15.21
C GLU A 31 -4.12 12.13 -14.90
N PHE A 32 -4.46 11.15 -15.73
CA PHE A 32 -4.15 9.73 -15.48
C PHE A 32 -2.66 9.41 -15.47
N THR A 33 -1.88 10.07 -16.33
CA THR A 33 -0.41 9.88 -16.39
C THR A 33 0.24 10.32 -15.08
N THR A 34 -0.13 11.48 -14.57
CA THR A 34 0.37 12.00 -13.29
C THR A 34 -0.07 11.10 -12.13
N ALA A 35 -1.32 10.66 -12.13
CA ALA A 35 -1.84 9.74 -11.13
C ALA A 35 -1.07 8.40 -11.10
N ALA A 36 -0.74 7.83 -12.26
CA ALA A 36 0.05 6.60 -12.35
C ALA A 36 1.48 6.79 -11.80
N TRP A 37 2.15 7.89 -12.16
CA TRP A 37 3.48 8.21 -11.63
C TRP A 37 3.49 8.38 -10.11
N LEU A 38 2.43 8.92 -9.53
CA LEU A 38 2.30 9.08 -8.09
C LEU A 38 2.17 7.74 -7.36
N ILE A 39 1.49 6.75 -7.96
CA ILE A 39 1.41 5.39 -7.39
C ILE A 39 2.80 4.73 -7.42
N ILE A 40 3.57 4.93 -8.49
CA ILE A 40 4.95 4.44 -8.57
C ILE A 40 5.83 5.13 -7.52
N ALA A 41 5.70 6.45 -7.37
CA ALA A 41 6.43 7.21 -6.36
C ALA A 41 6.10 6.75 -4.93
N ALA A 42 4.83 6.46 -4.64
CA ALA A 42 4.39 5.81 -3.40
C ALA A 42 5.11 4.46 -3.18
N GLY A 43 5.22 3.63 -4.23
CA GLY A 43 5.99 2.38 -4.25
C GLY A 43 7.44 2.54 -3.82
N VAL A 44 8.10 3.58 -4.31
CA VAL A 44 9.49 3.87 -3.93
C VAL A 44 9.59 4.28 -2.47
N LEU A 45 8.67 5.11 -1.98
CA LEU A 45 8.64 5.58 -0.60
C LEU A 45 8.38 4.44 0.39
N ASP A 46 7.46 3.53 0.08
CA ASP A 46 7.17 2.33 0.87
C ASP A 46 8.41 1.43 1.03
N VAL A 47 9.09 1.13 -0.07
CA VAL A 47 10.32 0.31 -0.04
C VAL A 47 11.41 0.97 0.79
N LEU A 48 11.52 2.30 0.75
CA LEU A 48 12.48 3.04 1.56
C LEU A 48 12.10 3.00 3.04
N ASP A 49 10.82 3.19 3.38
CA ASP A 49 10.34 3.15 4.75
C ASP A 49 10.52 1.76 5.38
N GLY A 50 10.09 0.70 4.68
CA GLY A 50 10.25 -0.68 5.14
C GLY A 50 11.71 -1.14 5.24
N LYS A 51 12.65 -0.50 4.53
CA LYS A 51 14.10 -0.71 4.72
C LYS A 51 14.62 0.05 5.94
N LEU A 52 14.23 1.31 6.11
CA LEU A 52 14.62 2.14 7.24
C LEU A 52 14.10 1.58 8.56
N ALA A 53 12.84 1.14 8.61
CA ALA A 53 12.23 0.49 9.75
C ALA A 53 12.99 -0.77 10.20
N ARG A 54 13.51 -1.56 9.23
CA ARG A 54 14.34 -2.75 9.52
C ARG A 54 15.74 -2.39 10.01
N MET A 55 16.36 -1.36 9.43
CA MET A 55 17.72 -0.91 9.82
C MET A 55 17.75 -0.28 11.21
N VAL A 56 16.65 0.36 11.63
CA VAL A 56 16.57 1.08 12.91
C VAL A 56 16.28 0.15 14.11
N GLN A 57 16.10 -1.16 13.91
CA GLN A 57 15.80 -2.16 14.96
C GLN A 57 14.69 -1.70 15.94
N GLY A 58 13.75 -0.90 15.44
CA GLY A 58 12.84 -0.11 16.27
C GLY A 58 11.49 0.14 15.61
N SER A 59 10.99 -0.81 14.81
CA SER A 59 9.61 -0.74 14.33
C SER A 59 8.65 -0.99 15.48
N SER A 60 7.99 0.07 15.95
CA SER A 60 6.87 -0.06 16.89
C SER A 60 5.72 -0.84 16.24
N GLU A 61 4.95 -1.62 17.01
CA GLU A 61 3.76 -2.29 16.48
C GLU A 61 2.79 -1.29 15.81
N PHE A 62 2.71 -0.07 16.34
CA PHE A 62 1.93 1.02 15.76
C PHE A 62 2.41 1.37 14.35
N GLY A 63 3.72 1.56 14.15
CA GLY A 63 4.31 1.88 12.85
C GLY A 63 4.01 0.81 11.80
N VAL A 64 4.09 -0.47 12.16
CA VAL A 64 3.76 -1.58 11.25
C VAL A 64 2.27 -1.55 10.84
N GLN A 65 1.36 -1.25 11.78
CA GLN A 65 -0.06 -1.13 11.43
C GLN A 65 -0.34 0.13 10.60
N TYR A 66 0.35 1.23 10.90
CA TYR A 66 0.20 2.49 10.18
C TYR A 66 0.69 2.40 8.73
N ASP A 67 1.82 1.75 8.50
CA ASP A 67 2.38 1.44 7.19
C ASP A 67 1.40 0.66 6.32
N SER A 68 0.84 -0.41 6.87
CA SER A 68 -0.18 -1.21 6.16
C SER A 68 -1.46 -0.44 5.83
N LEU A 69 -1.85 0.54 6.65
CA LEU A 69 -3.00 1.41 6.34
C LEU A 69 -2.65 2.36 5.18
N ALA A 70 -1.44 2.93 5.18
CA ALA A 70 -0.95 3.76 4.09
C ALA A 70 -0.87 2.97 2.77
N ASP A 71 -0.40 1.72 2.82
CA ASP A 71 -0.35 0.83 1.65
C ASP A 71 -1.72 0.54 1.05
N VAL A 72 -2.75 0.35 1.89
CA VAL A 72 -4.12 0.19 1.40
C VAL A 72 -4.59 1.43 0.64
N VAL A 73 -4.20 2.63 1.07
CA VAL A 73 -4.53 3.87 0.37
C VAL A 73 -3.75 4.00 -0.95
N SER A 74 -2.44 3.78 -0.91
CA SER A 74 -1.56 4.00 -2.06
C SER A 74 -1.62 2.91 -3.12
N PHE A 75 -1.75 1.63 -2.73
CA PHE A 75 -1.74 0.49 -3.66
C PHE A 75 -3.08 -0.22 -3.77
N GLY A 76 -4.02 0.04 -2.85
CA GLY A 76 -5.39 -0.44 -2.97
C GLY A 76 -6.28 0.62 -3.61
N LEU A 77 -6.49 1.73 -2.91
CA LEU A 77 -7.48 2.74 -3.27
C LEU A 77 -7.07 3.53 -4.52
N ALA A 78 -5.84 4.04 -4.57
CA ALA A 78 -5.39 4.86 -5.70
C ALA A 78 -5.49 4.15 -7.07
N PRO A 79 -4.98 2.92 -7.26
CA PRO A 79 -5.14 2.23 -8.54
C PRO A 79 -6.59 1.81 -8.83
N SER A 80 -7.37 1.48 -7.80
CA SER A 80 -8.82 1.21 -7.95
C SER A 80 -9.56 2.43 -8.52
N VAL A 81 -9.34 3.60 -7.93
CA VAL A 81 -9.98 4.85 -8.37
C VAL A 81 -9.43 5.32 -9.72
N LEU A 82 -8.12 5.16 -9.96
CA LEU A 82 -7.52 5.44 -11.26
C LEU A 82 -8.16 4.59 -12.36
N GLY A 83 -8.32 3.28 -12.14
CA GLY A 83 -8.98 2.39 -13.07
C GLY A 83 -10.45 2.76 -13.30
N TYR A 84 -11.16 3.18 -12.24
CA TYR A 84 -12.54 3.66 -12.34
C TYR A 84 -12.67 4.82 -13.33
N TYR A 85 -11.92 5.90 -13.09
CA TYR A 85 -11.98 7.09 -13.94
C TYR A 85 -11.41 6.87 -15.34
N ALA A 86 -10.39 6.02 -15.49
CA ALA A 86 -9.75 5.79 -16.79
C ALA A 86 -10.56 4.89 -17.72
N PHE A 87 -11.25 3.86 -17.20
CA PHE A 87 -11.86 2.81 -18.05
C PHE A 87 -13.32 2.51 -17.76
N PHE A 88 -13.77 2.66 -16.51
CA PHE A 88 -15.04 2.11 -16.06
C PHE A 88 -16.12 3.15 -15.77
N GLN A 89 -15.82 4.44 -15.95
CA GLN A 89 -16.74 5.54 -15.65
C GLN A 89 -18.06 5.43 -16.44
N SER A 90 -18.02 4.94 -17.68
CA SER A 90 -19.22 4.77 -18.53
C SER A 90 -20.03 3.51 -18.23
N TRP A 91 -19.54 2.60 -17.38
CA TRP A 91 -20.16 1.30 -17.11
C TRP A 91 -21.07 1.33 -15.86
N GLY A 92 -21.27 2.51 -15.25
CA GLY A 92 -22.14 2.71 -14.10
C GLY A 92 -21.76 1.82 -12.91
N THR A 93 -22.75 1.15 -12.31
CA THR A 93 -22.57 0.31 -11.12
C THR A 93 -21.61 -0.86 -11.34
N ILE A 94 -21.60 -1.46 -12.53
CA ILE A 94 -20.71 -2.57 -12.86
C ILE A 94 -19.26 -2.10 -12.87
N GLY A 95 -19.02 -0.91 -13.45
CA GLY A 95 -17.72 -0.28 -13.46
C GLY A 95 -17.19 0.01 -12.04
N LEU A 96 -18.06 0.48 -11.15
CA LEU A 96 -17.73 0.68 -9.74
C LEU A 96 -17.28 -0.63 -9.08
N LEU A 97 -18.04 -1.71 -9.24
CA LEU A 97 -17.71 -3.02 -8.64
C LEU A 97 -16.39 -3.60 -9.16
N LEU A 98 -16.14 -3.50 -10.47
CA LEU A 98 -14.90 -3.99 -11.07
C LEU A 98 -13.69 -3.19 -10.58
N SER A 99 -13.82 -1.86 -10.55
CA SER A 99 -12.75 -0.98 -10.07
C SER A 99 -12.44 -1.15 -8.58
N PHE A 100 -13.40 -1.63 -7.78
CA PHE A 100 -13.24 -1.87 -6.34
C PHE A 100 -12.47 -3.16 -6.01
N MET A 101 -12.42 -4.14 -6.93
CA MET A 101 -11.77 -5.43 -6.67
C MET A 101 -10.30 -5.35 -6.23
N PRO A 102 -9.42 -4.55 -6.88
CA PRO A 102 -8.03 -4.42 -6.46
C PRO A 102 -7.88 -3.97 -5.00
N LEU A 103 -8.70 -3.02 -4.54
CA LEU A 103 -8.73 -2.56 -3.15
C LEU A 103 -9.12 -3.69 -2.17
N VAL A 104 -10.14 -4.49 -2.50
CA VAL A 104 -10.58 -5.62 -1.65
C VAL A 104 -9.49 -6.69 -1.57
N PHE A 105 -8.98 -7.14 -2.70
CA PHE A 105 -7.97 -8.19 -2.73
C PHE A 105 -6.65 -7.72 -2.10
N GLY A 106 -6.25 -6.47 -2.34
CA GLY A 106 -5.07 -5.85 -1.75
C GLY A 106 -5.16 -5.76 -0.24
N SER A 107 -6.27 -5.24 0.30
CA SER A 107 -6.47 -5.11 1.75
C SER A 107 -6.51 -6.46 2.47
N ILE A 108 -7.18 -7.48 1.91
CA ILE A 108 -7.20 -8.84 2.48
C ILE A 108 -5.78 -9.44 2.51
N ARG A 109 -5.00 -9.24 1.43
CA ARG A 109 -3.63 -9.73 1.35
C ARG A 109 -2.74 -9.10 2.43
N LEU A 110 -2.83 -7.77 2.61
CA LEU A 110 -2.09 -7.03 3.65
C LEU A 110 -2.52 -7.46 5.05
N ALA A 111 -3.82 -7.61 5.31
CA ALA A 111 -4.33 -8.08 6.59
C ALA A 111 -3.79 -9.48 6.94
N ARG A 112 -3.78 -10.42 5.96
CA ARG A 112 -3.19 -11.76 6.14
C ARG A 112 -1.69 -11.70 6.42
N PHE A 113 -0.97 -10.82 5.75
CA PHE A 113 0.46 -10.62 5.98
C PHE A 113 0.75 -10.12 7.40
N ASN A 114 -0.02 -9.14 7.89
CA ASN A 114 0.12 -8.58 9.23
C ASN A 114 -0.16 -9.60 10.34
N VAL A 115 -1.18 -10.44 10.18
CA VAL A 115 -1.49 -11.52 11.12
C VAL A 115 -0.37 -12.56 11.14
N ARG A 116 0.20 -12.91 9.98
CA ARG A 116 1.32 -13.85 9.86
C ARG A 116 2.61 -13.33 10.50
N GLN A 117 2.86 -12.02 10.50
CA GLN A 117 4.02 -11.45 11.20
C GLN A 117 3.90 -11.47 12.73
N LYS A 118 2.68 -11.35 13.29
CA LYS A 118 2.44 -11.48 14.73
C LYS A 118 2.51 -12.93 15.23
N GLY A 119 2.24 -13.90 14.37
CA GLY A 119 2.31 -15.33 14.68
C GLY A 119 3.69 -15.94 14.45
N PHE A 120 4.61 -15.79 15.40
CA PHE A 120 5.77 -16.70 15.48
C PHE A 120 5.32 -18.07 16.02
N THR A 121 4.69 -18.88 15.17
CA THR A 121 4.82 -20.33 15.22
C THR A 121 5.50 -20.77 13.93
N LYS A 122 6.83 -20.69 13.93
CA LYS A 122 7.69 -21.50 13.06
C LYS A 122 7.25 -22.95 13.27
N ASN A 123 6.46 -23.56 12.38
CA ASN A 123 6.39 -25.02 12.21
C ASN A 123 5.40 -25.50 11.13
N VAL A 124 5.04 -24.70 10.13
CA VAL A 124 4.38 -25.26 8.93
C VAL A 124 4.91 -24.58 7.68
N PHE A 125 5.52 -25.38 6.81
CA PHE A 125 5.99 -25.01 5.49
C PHE A 125 4.78 -25.03 4.54
N GLU A 126 4.24 -23.87 4.16
CA GLU A 126 3.10 -23.75 3.24
C GLU A 126 3.49 -23.10 1.90
N GLY A 127 4.43 -23.74 1.21
CA GLY A 127 4.62 -23.55 -0.23
C GLY A 127 5.64 -22.49 -0.64
N VAL A 128 5.97 -22.56 -1.93
CA VAL A 128 7.04 -21.81 -2.57
C VAL A 128 6.56 -20.37 -2.82
N PRO A 129 7.31 -19.35 -2.36
CA PRO A 129 6.98 -17.96 -2.67
C PRO A 129 7.15 -17.70 -4.18
N ILE A 130 6.35 -16.78 -4.70
CA ILE A 130 6.27 -16.41 -6.13
C ILE A 130 7.64 -16.13 -6.80
N PRO A 131 8.74 -15.70 -6.15
CA PRO A 131 10.03 -15.53 -6.83
C PRO A 131 10.62 -16.83 -7.41
N ALA A 132 10.17 -18.00 -6.96
CA ALA A 132 10.59 -19.31 -7.48
C ALA A 132 9.53 -19.99 -8.36
N ALA A 133 8.41 -19.29 -8.62
CA ALA A 133 7.43 -19.64 -9.65
C ALA A 133 7.49 -18.70 -10.87
N ALA A 134 8.42 -17.73 -10.84
CA ALA A 134 8.78 -16.88 -11.97
C ALA A 134 9.89 -17.53 -12.81
#